data_AF-A0AA35SD75-F1
#
_entry.id   AF-A0AA35SD75-F1
#
_cell.length_a   1.000
_cell.length_b   1.000
_cell.length_c   1.000
_cell.angle_alpha   90.00
_cell.angle_beta   90.00
_cell.angle_gamma   90.00
#
_symmetry.space_group_name_H-M   'P 1'
#
loop_
_entity.id
_entity.type
_entity.pdbx_description
1 polymer ?
#
loop_
_entity_poly.entity_id
_entity_poly.type
_entity_poly.pdbx_seq_one_letter_code
_entity_poly.pdbx_strand_id
1 'polypeptide(L)'
;MESHQDMEIVERIYMKIGNPELLLDVCKRVYTARQTTDTISEEAYVEVGHNIYILAYQLAQHKKDLKSVWTDHSKWGDKAINYYTKHTAQIEIVRKDRTLEKIVFPVPQECQYLTDQSKDDVLQQTKCNEQGSKVDHFFTQIEDLHNEMMCQQALEQQPIAFDIAHHMRTWSSIAFYLAMSINFLVALFYPFDKGSDYVGKPPSYPTVEPPPNVH
;
A
#
# COMPACT_ATOMS: atom_id res chain seq x y z
N MET A 1 26.21 23.92 15.78
CA MET A 1 26.59 23.80 17.21
C MET A 1 26.04 22.51 17.81
N GLU A 2 24.87 22.03 17.35
CA GLU A 2 24.28 20.73 17.75
C GLU A 2 25.14 19.51 17.34
N SER A 3 25.74 19.50 16.16
CA SER A 3 26.56 18.35 15.70
C SER A 3 27.78 18.01 16.58
N HIS A 4 28.34 19.00 17.30
CA HIS A 4 29.43 18.75 18.26
C HIS A 4 28.90 18.16 19.57
N GLN A 5 27.73 18.60 20.03
CA GLN A 5 27.08 18.05 21.23
C GLN A 5 26.60 16.62 20.98
N ASP A 6 26.08 16.34 19.78
CA ASP A 6 25.67 14.99 19.37
C ASP A 6 26.86 14.03 19.37
N MET A 7 28.03 14.49 18.89
CA MET A 7 29.24 13.66 18.89
C MET A 7 29.72 13.33 20.30
N GLU A 8 29.74 14.29 21.23
CA GLU A 8 30.10 14.03 22.64
C GLU A 8 29.14 13.06 23.33
N ILE A 9 27.83 13.19 23.05
CA ILE A 9 26.80 12.28 23.55
C ILE A 9 27.04 10.87 23.00
N VAL A 10 27.27 10.75 21.69
CA VAL A 10 27.57 9.47 21.02
C VAL A 10 28.80 8.81 21.62
N GLU A 11 29.88 9.57 21.87
CA GLU A 11 31.08 9.02 22.49
C GLU A 11 30.83 8.54 23.92
N ARG A 12 30.08 9.31 24.71
CA ARG A 12 29.71 8.90 26.08
C ARG A 12 28.86 7.62 26.08
N ILE A 13 27.90 7.51 25.17
CA ILE A 13 27.07 6.31 25.03
C ILE A 13 27.93 5.12 24.61
N TYR A 14 28.78 5.29 23.61
CA TYR A 14 29.68 4.25 23.13
C TYR A 14 30.62 3.73 24.24
N MET A 15 31.21 4.64 25.03
CA MET A 15 32.06 4.29 26.17
C MET A 15 31.30 3.52 27.26
N LYS A 16 30.03 3.86 27.50
CA LYS A 16 29.20 3.14 28.49
C LYS A 16 28.79 1.74 28.02
N ILE A 17 28.57 1.57 26.72
CA ILE A 17 28.20 0.27 26.13
C ILE A 17 29.41 -0.68 26.11
N GLY A 18 30.62 -0.15 25.94
CA GLY A 18 31.89 -0.87 26.07
C GLY A 18 32.20 -1.83 24.92
N ASN A 19 31.23 -2.62 24.45
CA ASN A 19 31.35 -3.50 23.28
C ASN A 19 30.26 -3.20 22.23
N PRO A 20 30.61 -2.74 21.02
CA PRO A 20 29.66 -2.50 19.92
C PRO A 20 28.86 -3.72 19.48
N GLU A 21 29.43 -4.94 19.57
CA GLU A 21 28.75 -6.18 19.18
C GLU A 21 27.62 -6.57 20.14
N LEU A 22 27.64 -6.06 21.38
CA LEU A 22 26.62 -6.36 22.38
C LEU A 22 25.23 -5.92 21.93
N LEU A 23 25.11 -4.73 21.32
CA LEU A 23 23.82 -4.24 20.83
C LEU A 23 23.25 -5.16 19.75
N LEU A 24 24.13 -5.66 18.88
CA LEU A 24 23.77 -6.56 17.82
C LEU A 24 23.31 -7.91 18.36
N ASP A 25 24.03 -8.45 19.33
CA ASP A 25 23.66 -9.70 20.00
C ASP A 25 22.33 -9.58 20.74
N VAL A 26 22.09 -8.45 21.42
CA VAL A 26 20.80 -8.20 22.08
C VAL A 26 19.68 -8.12 21.05
N CYS A 27 19.87 -7.41 19.93
CA CYS A 27 18.88 -7.37 18.84
C CYS A 27 18.52 -8.77 18.33
N LYS A 28 19.54 -9.64 18.15
CA LYS A 28 19.34 -11.03 17.73
C LYS A 28 18.58 -11.84 18.76
N ARG A 29 18.93 -11.71 20.05
CA ARG A 29 18.24 -12.41 21.14
C ARG A 29 16.77 -11.99 21.26
N VAL A 30 16.50 -10.68 21.19
CA VAL A 30 15.12 -10.15 21.21
C VAL A 30 14.32 -10.67 20.02
N TYR A 31 14.92 -10.70 18.83
CA TYR A 31 14.29 -11.25 17.62
C TYR A 31 13.97 -12.75 17.73
N THR A 32 14.84 -13.53 18.37
CA THR A 32 14.58 -14.97 18.59
C THR A 32 13.54 -15.20 19.68
N ALA A 33 13.59 -14.42 20.76
CA ALA A 33 12.62 -14.50 21.86
C ALA A 33 11.20 -14.27 21.34
N ARG A 34 11.04 -13.25 20.49
CA ARG A 34 9.83 -12.97 19.73
C ARG A 34 9.25 -14.23 19.05
N GLN A 35 10.04 -14.99 18.29
CA GLN A 35 9.48 -16.16 17.58
C GLN A 35 8.86 -17.25 18.48
N THR A 36 9.12 -17.20 19.79
CA THR A 36 8.68 -18.21 20.76
C THR A 36 7.59 -17.72 21.72
N THR A 37 7.14 -16.46 21.59
CA THR A 37 6.26 -15.82 22.57
C THR A 37 4.83 -15.57 22.08
N ASP A 38 3.88 -15.46 23.02
CA ASP A 38 2.48 -15.18 22.73
C ASP A 38 2.27 -13.76 22.16
N THR A 39 1.20 -13.56 21.40
CA THR A 39 0.93 -12.34 20.59
C THR A 39 1.04 -11.00 21.33
N ILE A 40 0.65 -10.92 22.60
CA ILE A 40 0.75 -9.67 23.38
C ILE A 40 2.21 -9.34 23.72
N SER A 41 3.01 -10.37 23.97
CA SER A 41 4.44 -10.21 24.27
C SER A 41 5.24 -9.88 23.00
N GLU A 42 4.75 -10.35 21.84
CA GLU A 42 5.34 -10.07 20.53
C GLU A 42 5.51 -8.57 20.27
N GLU A 43 4.46 -7.78 20.48
CA GLU A 43 4.48 -6.33 20.22
C GLU A 43 5.55 -5.64 21.06
N ALA A 44 5.66 -6.01 22.34
CA ALA A 44 6.68 -5.47 23.24
C ALA A 44 8.10 -5.84 22.79
N TYR A 45 8.33 -7.08 22.36
CA TYR A 45 9.64 -7.48 21.82
C TYR A 45 9.96 -6.79 20.50
N VAL A 46 8.97 -6.55 19.64
CA VAL A 46 9.13 -5.81 18.40
C VAL A 46 9.57 -4.37 18.68
N GLU A 47 8.90 -3.69 19.61
CA GLU A 47 9.20 -2.31 19.97
C GLU A 47 10.61 -2.19 20.58
N VAL A 48 10.92 -3.03 21.58
CA VAL A 48 12.24 -3.05 22.22
C VAL A 48 13.33 -3.39 21.21
N GLY A 49 13.09 -4.36 20.33
CA GLY A 49 14.02 -4.76 19.28
C GLY A 49 14.33 -3.61 18.31
N HIS A 50 13.31 -2.90 17.84
CA HIS A 50 13.51 -1.73 16.96
C HIS A 50 14.22 -0.59 17.67
N ASN A 51 13.90 -0.30 18.93
CA ASN A 51 14.57 0.77 19.68
C ASN A 51 16.07 0.52 19.83
N ILE A 52 16.46 -0.72 20.13
CA ILE A 52 17.89 -1.10 20.23
C ILE A 52 18.55 -1.05 18.84
N TYR A 53 17.87 -1.55 17.81
CA TYR A 53 18.37 -1.52 16.44
C TYR A 53 18.61 -0.09 15.94
N ILE A 54 17.66 0.83 16.16
CA ILE A 54 17.76 2.24 15.74
C ILE A 54 18.93 2.92 16.45
N LEU A 55 19.09 2.68 17.77
CA LEU A 55 20.23 3.22 18.51
C LEU A 55 21.56 2.71 17.93
N ALA A 56 21.67 1.39 17.69
CA ALA A 56 22.86 0.79 17.11
C ALA A 56 23.16 1.37 15.71
N TYR A 57 22.12 1.52 14.89
CA TYR A 57 22.21 2.10 13.56
C TYR A 57 22.69 3.54 13.60
N GLN A 58 22.14 4.38 14.48
CA GLN A 58 22.55 5.78 14.65
C GLN A 58 24.01 5.87 15.12
N LEU A 59 24.41 5.09 16.12
CA LEU A 59 25.80 5.05 16.60
C LEU A 59 26.77 4.62 15.47
N ALA A 60 26.37 3.67 14.63
CA ALA A 60 27.17 3.19 13.51
C ALA A 60 27.40 4.26 12.43
N GLN A 61 26.52 5.26 12.30
CA GLN A 61 26.75 6.37 11.37
C GLN A 61 27.92 7.26 11.80
N HIS A 62 28.19 7.37 13.10
CA HIS A 62 29.21 8.25 13.67
C HIS A 62 30.54 7.54 13.97
N LYS A 63 30.59 6.20 14.06
CA LYS A 63 31.81 5.42 14.34
C LYS A 63 32.07 4.38 13.25
N LYS A 64 33.23 4.47 12.60
CA LYS A 64 33.63 3.58 11.48
C LYS A 64 33.74 2.11 11.90
N ASP A 65 34.22 1.84 13.11
CA ASP A 65 34.43 0.47 13.62
C ASP A 65 33.10 -0.28 13.80
N LEU A 66 32.09 0.40 14.36
CA LEU A 66 30.75 -0.16 14.49
C LEU A 66 30.06 -0.31 13.12
N LYS A 67 30.34 0.61 12.19
CA LYS A 67 29.84 0.53 10.81
C LYS A 67 30.35 -0.70 10.07
N SER A 68 31.64 -1.06 10.20
CA SER A 68 32.17 -2.26 9.54
C SER A 68 31.53 -3.53 10.08
N VAL A 69 31.44 -3.66 11.41
CA VAL A 69 30.77 -4.79 12.08
C VAL A 69 29.33 -4.91 11.59
N TRP A 70 28.59 -3.80 11.58
CA TRP A 70 27.20 -3.79 11.13
C TRP A 70 27.02 -4.18 9.66
N THR A 71 27.91 -3.69 8.79
CA THR A 71 27.87 -3.97 7.35
C THR A 71 28.20 -5.44 7.07
N ASP A 72 29.12 -6.03 7.82
CA ASP A 72 29.50 -7.44 7.67
C ASP A 72 28.37 -8.37 8.10
N HIS A 73 27.69 -8.09 9.22
CA HIS A 73 26.53 -8.86 9.66
C HIS A 73 25.30 -8.68 8.75
N SER A 74 25.11 -7.49 8.17
CA SER A 74 24.09 -7.27 7.14
C SER A 74 24.37 -8.08 5.86
N LYS A 75 25.63 -8.32 5.53
CA LYS A 75 26.04 -9.13 4.36
C LYS A 75 25.92 -10.63 4.62
N TRP A 76 26.10 -11.08 5.86
CA TRP A 76 26.14 -12.51 6.19
C TRP A 76 24.76 -13.15 6.47
N GLY A 77 23.66 -12.45 6.18
CA GLY A 77 22.33 -13.04 6.19
C GLY A 77 21.74 -13.30 7.59
N ASP A 78 22.13 -12.50 8.59
CA ASP A 78 21.48 -12.52 9.90
C ASP A 78 20.00 -12.14 9.74
N LYS A 79 19.10 -13.13 9.91
CA LYS A 79 17.63 -12.97 9.72
C LYS A 79 17.07 -11.79 10.53
N ALA A 80 17.55 -11.61 11.76
CA ALA A 80 17.14 -10.51 12.63
C ALA A 80 17.50 -9.14 12.04
N ILE A 81 18.71 -8.99 11.51
CA ILE A 81 19.18 -7.70 10.96
C ILE A 81 18.50 -7.39 9.65
N ASN A 82 18.31 -8.39 8.80
CA ASN A 82 17.51 -8.22 7.59
C ASN A 82 16.07 -7.81 7.91
N TYR A 83 15.47 -8.41 8.95
CA TYR A 83 14.13 -8.04 9.42
C TYR A 83 14.06 -6.56 9.83
N TYR A 84 14.88 -6.12 10.78
CA TYR A 84 14.85 -4.72 11.25
C TYR A 84 15.21 -3.73 10.15
N THR A 85 16.14 -4.08 9.26
CA THR A 85 16.54 -3.22 8.12
C THR A 85 15.38 -2.98 7.16
N LYS A 86 14.55 -4.01 6.90
CA LYS A 86 13.36 -3.88 6.04
C LYS A 86 12.23 -3.09 6.67
N HIS A 87 12.15 -3.08 8.01
CA HIS A 87 11.07 -2.44 8.77
C HIS A 87 11.52 -1.14 9.44
N THR A 88 12.65 -0.57 9.03
CA THR A 88 13.13 0.72 9.52
C THR A 88 13.26 1.68 8.35
N ALA A 89 12.68 2.86 8.47
CA ALA A 89 12.79 3.93 7.48
C ALA A 89 13.58 5.10 8.04
N GLN A 90 14.12 5.91 7.12
CA GLN A 90 14.81 7.16 7.44
C GLN A 90 14.21 8.28 6.60
N ILE A 91 13.94 9.42 7.24
CA ILE A 91 13.50 10.66 6.58
C ILE A 91 14.40 11.83 6.97
N GLU A 92 14.49 12.82 6.08
CA GLU A 92 15.19 14.07 6.31
C GLU A 92 14.17 15.19 6.45
N ILE A 93 14.24 15.93 7.56
CA ILE A 93 13.29 17.01 7.88
C ILE A 93 14.06 18.30 8.08
N VAL A 94 13.54 19.38 7.48
CA VAL A 94 14.04 20.73 7.71
C VAL A 94 13.31 21.33 8.92
N ARG A 95 14.07 21.69 9.96
CA ARG A 95 13.56 22.33 11.18
C ARG A 95 13.32 23.84 10.98
N LYS A 96 12.68 24.50 11.95
CA LYS A 96 12.33 25.93 11.87
C LYS A 96 13.55 26.87 11.74
N ASP A 97 14.67 26.44 12.29
CA ASP A 97 16.00 27.05 12.22
C ASP A 97 16.76 26.71 10.91
N ARG A 98 16.09 26.04 9.95
CA ARG A 98 16.64 25.62 8.65
C ARG A 98 17.78 24.61 8.75
N THR A 99 17.90 23.90 9.87
CA THR A 99 18.79 22.76 9.99
C THR A 99 18.12 21.51 9.41
N LEU A 100 18.93 20.64 8.82
CA LEU A 100 18.48 19.36 8.27
C LEU A 100 18.73 18.28 9.33
N GLU A 101 17.67 17.63 9.77
CA GLU A 101 17.73 16.54 10.74
C GLU A 101 17.33 15.22 10.08
N LYS A 102 18.00 14.13 10.49
CA LYS A 102 17.68 12.77 10.07
C LYS A 102 16.93 12.05 11.17
N ILE A 103 15.72 11.59 10.87
CA ILE A 103 14.91 10.80 11.79
C ILE A 103 14.80 9.38 11.27
N VAL A 104 15.04 8.41 12.16
CA VAL A 104 14.94 6.97 11.89
C VAL A 104 13.82 6.42 12.74
N PHE A 105 12.90 5.68 12.14
CA PHE A 105 11.70 5.16 12.82
C PHE A 105 11.29 3.78 12.27
N PRO A 106 10.59 2.96 13.06
CA PRO A 106 10.03 1.71 12.57
C PRO A 106 8.84 1.97 11.64
N VAL A 107 8.78 1.27 10.51
CA VAL A 107 7.67 1.39 9.56
C VAL A 107 6.42 0.74 10.17
N PRO A 108 5.28 1.45 10.25
CA PRO A 108 4.02 0.87 10.71
C PRO A 108 3.59 -0.33 9.87
N GLN A 109 2.94 -1.32 10.49
CA GLN A 109 2.56 -2.56 9.78
C GLN A 109 1.51 -2.31 8.70
N GLU A 110 0.66 -1.31 8.89
CA GLU A 110 -0.40 -0.91 7.96
C GLU A 110 0.17 -0.52 6.59
N CYS A 111 1.39 0.02 6.56
CA CYS A 111 2.07 0.38 5.32
C CYS A 111 2.41 -0.81 4.42
N GLN A 112 2.34 -2.04 4.93
CA GLN A 112 2.54 -3.24 4.11
C GLN A 112 1.39 -3.49 3.14
N TYR A 113 0.20 -2.94 3.43
CA TYR A 113 -1.02 -3.10 2.64
C TYR A 113 -1.18 -2.00 1.58
N LEU A 114 -0.09 -1.34 1.18
CA LEU A 114 -0.13 -0.44 0.05
C LEU A 114 0.17 -1.21 -1.24
N THR A 115 -0.75 -1.17 -2.20
CA THR A 115 -0.57 -1.87 -3.47
C THR A 115 0.54 -1.25 -4.32
N ASP A 116 1.22 -2.08 -5.10
CA ASP A 116 2.24 -1.59 -6.06
C ASP A 116 1.60 -0.75 -7.17
N GLN A 117 0.35 -1.03 -7.52
CA GLN A 117 -0.42 -0.20 -8.47
C GLN A 117 -0.58 1.23 -7.94
N SER A 118 -0.98 1.41 -6.69
CA SER A 118 -1.10 2.75 -6.10
C SER A 118 0.25 3.47 -5.99
N LYS A 119 1.35 2.74 -5.74
CA LYS A 119 2.71 3.33 -5.78
C LYS A 119 3.05 3.85 -7.18
N ASP A 120 2.78 3.05 -8.20
CA ASP A 120 3.02 3.44 -9.60
C ASP A 120 2.13 4.61 -10.02
N ASP A 121 0.86 4.61 -9.60
CA ASP A 121 -0.08 5.69 -9.88
C ASP A 121 0.38 7.00 -9.23
N VAL A 122 0.79 6.98 -7.95
CA VAL A 122 1.36 8.16 -7.29
C VAL A 122 2.62 8.64 -8.01
N LEU A 123 3.51 7.73 -8.41
CA LEU A 123 4.76 8.08 -9.09
C LEU A 123 4.51 8.77 -10.44
N GLN A 124 3.53 8.29 -11.21
CA GLN A 124 3.24 8.77 -12.56
C GLN A 124 2.28 9.97 -12.59
N GLN A 125 1.26 9.97 -11.73
CA GLN A 125 0.17 10.94 -11.78
C GLN A 125 0.45 12.19 -10.94
N THR A 126 1.43 12.17 -10.03
CA THR A 126 1.75 13.34 -9.20
C THR A 126 2.33 14.48 -10.02
N LYS A 127 1.60 15.61 -10.04
CA LYS A 127 1.92 16.80 -10.82
C LYS A 127 2.91 17.69 -10.09
N CYS A 128 3.75 18.39 -10.87
CA CYS A 128 4.55 19.49 -10.35
C CYS A 128 3.68 20.74 -10.19
N ASN A 129 3.88 21.47 -9.10
CA ASN A 129 3.32 22.80 -8.93
C ASN A 129 4.07 23.83 -9.79
N GLU A 130 3.64 25.10 -9.73
CA GLU A 130 4.27 26.22 -10.48
C GLU A 130 5.75 26.44 -10.12
N GLN A 131 6.19 25.97 -8.95
CA GLN A 131 7.57 26.05 -8.47
C GLN A 131 8.40 24.81 -8.85
N GLY A 132 7.82 23.86 -9.59
CA GLY A 132 8.48 22.61 -10.00
C GLY A 132 8.55 21.53 -8.92
N SER A 133 7.85 21.70 -7.78
CA SER A 133 7.78 20.72 -6.69
C SER A 133 6.58 19.80 -6.84
N LYS A 134 6.80 18.49 -6.64
CA LYS A 134 5.75 17.46 -6.61
C LYS A 134 5.15 17.24 -5.22
N VAL A 135 5.74 17.85 -4.20
CA VAL A 135 5.47 17.56 -2.78
C VAL A 135 4.04 17.94 -2.40
N ASP A 136 3.58 19.11 -2.86
CA ASP A 136 2.24 19.62 -2.54
C ASP A 136 1.13 18.67 -3.00
N HIS A 137 1.14 18.28 -4.28
CA HIS A 137 0.18 17.33 -4.83
C HIS A 137 0.33 15.91 -4.25
N PHE A 138 1.52 15.53 -3.81
CA PHE A 138 1.69 14.26 -3.10
C PHE A 138 0.95 14.28 -1.76
N PHE A 139 1.05 15.35 -0.98
CA PHE A 139 0.39 15.46 0.32
C PHE A 139 -1.13 15.38 0.24
N THR A 140 -1.75 15.88 -0.84
CA THR A 140 -3.20 15.79 -1.01
C THR A 140 -3.70 14.36 -1.23
N GLN A 141 -2.83 13.43 -1.65
CA GLN A 141 -3.19 12.03 -1.92
C GLN A 141 -2.95 11.11 -0.71
N ILE A 142 -2.29 11.60 0.35
CA ILE A 142 -1.90 10.75 1.49
C ILE A 142 -3.10 10.15 2.22
N GLU A 143 -4.19 10.92 2.37
CA GLU A 143 -5.40 10.43 3.03
C GLU A 143 -6.04 9.27 2.27
N ASP A 144 -6.11 9.37 0.93
CA ASP A 144 -6.65 8.31 0.08
C ASP A 144 -5.78 7.04 0.15
N LEU A 145 -4.44 7.18 0.12
CA LEU A 145 -3.51 6.07 0.28
C LEU A 145 -3.65 5.41 1.66
N HIS A 146 -3.83 6.21 2.71
CA HIS A 146 -4.06 5.69 4.06
C HIS A 146 -5.38 4.93 4.15
N ASN A 147 -6.45 5.47 3.58
CA ASN A 147 -7.74 4.80 3.55
C ASN A 147 -7.70 3.49 2.76
N GLU A 148 -6.95 3.44 1.66
CA GLU A 148 -6.68 2.20 0.92
C GLU A 148 -6.00 1.15 1.81
N MET A 149 -4.91 1.51 2.50
CA MET A 149 -4.18 0.60 3.39
C MET A 149 -5.07 0.04 4.49
N MET A 150 -5.86 0.90 5.14
CA MET A 150 -6.81 0.48 6.19
C MET A 150 -7.90 -0.44 5.65
N CYS A 151 -8.40 -0.17 4.44
CA CYS A 151 -9.39 -1.01 3.77
C CYS A 151 -8.82 -2.40 3.46
N GLN A 152 -7.59 -2.45 2.92
CA GLN A 152 -6.92 -3.72 2.64
C GLN A 152 -6.65 -4.54 3.90
N GLN A 153 -6.20 -3.88 4.97
CA GLN A 153 -6.04 -4.52 6.27
C GLN A 153 -7.36 -5.10 6.81
N ALA A 154 -8.48 -4.38 6.64
CA ALA A 154 -9.79 -4.86 7.05
C ALA A 154 -10.28 -6.04 6.17
N LEU A 155 -9.96 -6.04 4.88
CA LEU A 155 -10.32 -7.12 3.95
C LEU A 155 -9.60 -8.43 4.27
N GLU A 156 -8.35 -8.39 4.74
CA GLU A 156 -7.63 -9.61 5.15
C GLU A 156 -8.33 -10.35 6.31
N GLN A 157 -9.09 -9.64 7.15
CA GLN A 157 -9.88 -10.26 8.22
C GLN A 157 -11.10 -11.03 7.68
N GLN A 158 -11.44 -10.89 6.40
CA GLN A 158 -12.59 -11.50 5.74
C GLN A 158 -12.18 -12.29 4.48
N PRO A 159 -11.90 -13.60 4.59
CA PRO A 159 -11.30 -14.39 3.51
C PRO A 159 -12.15 -14.45 2.23
N ILE A 160 -13.49 -14.50 2.38
CA ILE A 160 -14.41 -14.56 1.22
C ILE A 160 -14.40 -13.24 0.44
N ALA A 161 -14.41 -12.11 1.16
CA ALA A 161 -14.40 -10.79 0.53
C ALA A 161 -13.05 -10.54 -0.15
N PHE A 162 -11.96 -10.96 0.48
CA PHE A 162 -10.61 -10.89 -0.08
C PHE A 162 -10.49 -11.67 -1.39
N ASP A 163 -10.96 -12.92 -1.43
CA ASP A 163 -10.91 -13.73 -2.67
C ASP A 163 -11.70 -13.10 -3.82
N ILE A 164 -12.87 -12.53 -3.54
CA ILE A 164 -13.67 -11.84 -4.55
C ILE A 164 -12.96 -10.56 -5.04
N ALA A 165 -12.43 -9.77 -4.10
CA ALA A 165 -11.73 -8.52 -4.40
C ALA A 165 -10.44 -8.76 -5.20
N HIS A 166 -9.66 -9.78 -4.86
CA HIS A 166 -8.44 -10.17 -5.58
C HIS A 166 -8.73 -10.46 -7.06
N HIS A 167 -9.88 -11.07 -7.36
CA HIS A 167 -10.27 -11.43 -8.72
C HIS A 167 -11.07 -10.34 -9.45
N MET A 168 -11.18 -9.12 -8.92
CA MET A 168 -11.93 -8.02 -9.57
C MET A 168 -11.54 -7.81 -11.04
N ARG A 169 -10.25 -7.91 -11.37
CA ARG A 169 -9.74 -7.75 -12.75
C ARG A 169 -10.22 -8.85 -13.69
N THR A 170 -10.35 -10.09 -13.21
CA THR A 170 -10.86 -11.20 -14.04
C THR A 170 -12.36 -11.11 -14.19
N TRP A 171 -13.10 -10.73 -13.15
CA TRP A 171 -14.55 -10.46 -13.24
C TRP A 171 -14.87 -9.37 -14.27
N SER A 172 -14.11 -8.27 -14.26
CA SER A 172 -14.26 -7.21 -15.27
C SER A 172 -14.01 -7.72 -16.69
N SER A 173 -13.02 -8.59 -16.87
CA SER A 173 -12.70 -9.17 -18.18
C SER A 173 -13.80 -10.12 -18.66
N ILE A 174 -14.30 -11.00 -17.79
CA ILE A 174 -15.41 -11.92 -18.09
C ILE A 174 -16.66 -11.14 -18.49
N ALA A 175 -17.01 -10.10 -17.72
CA ALA A 175 -18.16 -9.25 -18.01
C ALA A 175 -18.02 -8.56 -19.38
N PHE A 176 -16.82 -8.08 -19.73
CA PHE A 176 -16.54 -7.49 -21.03
C PHE A 176 -16.75 -8.49 -22.17
N TYR A 177 -16.20 -9.71 -22.06
CA TYR A 177 -16.38 -10.74 -23.08
C TYR A 177 -17.84 -11.19 -23.21
N LEU A 178 -18.57 -11.30 -22.10
CA LEU A 178 -20.00 -11.61 -22.09
C LEU A 178 -20.81 -10.49 -22.78
N ALA A 179 -20.51 -9.23 -22.50
CA ALA A 179 -21.18 -8.10 -23.15
C ALA A 179 -20.91 -8.11 -24.66
N MET A 180 -19.68 -8.37 -25.08
CA MET A 180 -19.33 -8.54 -26.49
C MET A 180 -20.09 -9.70 -27.15
N SER A 181 -20.20 -10.85 -26.47
CA SER A 181 -20.90 -12.01 -27.04
C SER A 181 -22.40 -11.77 -27.17
N ILE A 182 -23.04 -11.12 -26.19
CA ILE A 182 -24.45 -10.71 -26.27
C ILE A 182 -24.65 -9.72 -27.43
N ASN A 183 -23.82 -8.68 -27.52
CA ASN A 183 -23.92 -7.69 -28.59
C ASN A 183 -23.73 -8.34 -29.97
N PHE A 184 -22.82 -9.30 -30.09
CA PHE A 184 -22.61 -10.06 -31.31
C PHE A 184 -23.82 -10.95 -31.66
N LEU A 185 -24.43 -11.63 -30.68
CA LEU A 185 -25.65 -12.41 -30.89
C LEU A 185 -26.82 -11.53 -31.33
N VAL A 186 -27.00 -10.35 -30.71
CA VAL A 186 -28.01 -9.38 -31.13
C VAL A 186 -27.74 -8.93 -32.57
N ALA A 187 -26.50 -8.59 -32.93
CA ALA A 187 -26.18 -8.17 -34.29
C ALA A 187 -26.47 -9.24 -35.36
N LEU A 188 -26.32 -10.53 -35.05
CA LEU A 188 -26.58 -11.63 -35.99
C LEU A 188 -28.06 -12.03 -36.09
N PHE A 189 -28.78 -12.02 -34.97
CA PHE A 189 -30.13 -12.59 -34.87
C PHE A 189 -31.23 -11.53 -34.74
N TYR A 190 -30.90 -10.24 -34.91
CA TYR A 190 -31.86 -9.14 -34.97
C TYR A 190 -32.32 -8.91 -36.42
N PRO A 191 -33.62 -8.68 -36.69
CA PRO A 191 -34.75 -8.69 -35.75
C PRO A 191 -35.13 -10.12 -35.34
N PHE A 192 -35.48 -10.29 -34.06
CA PHE A 192 -35.88 -11.58 -33.50
C PHE A 192 -37.25 -12.00 -34.04
N ASP A 193 -37.28 -12.68 -35.19
CA ASP A 193 -38.52 -13.15 -35.76
C ASP A 193 -38.97 -14.44 -35.05
N LYS A 194 -39.93 -14.29 -34.13
CA LYS A 194 -40.97 -15.29 -33.82
C LYS A 194 -42.05 -14.64 -32.94
N GLY A 195 -43.01 -14.03 -33.62
CA GLY A 195 -44.23 -13.50 -33.02
C GLY A 195 -45.21 -12.89 -34.01
N SER A 196 -45.26 -13.39 -35.25
CA SER A 196 -46.23 -12.95 -36.27
C SER A 196 -47.66 -13.45 -36.04
N ASP A 197 -48.09 -13.72 -34.81
CA ASP A 197 -49.45 -14.21 -34.50
C ASP A 197 -50.14 -13.51 -33.31
N TYR A 198 -49.52 -12.49 -32.68
CA TYR A 198 -50.17 -11.74 -31.59
C TYR A 198 -50.37 -10.24 -31.86
N VAL A 199 -49.99 -9.74 -33.04
CA VAL A 199 -50.39 -8.39 -33.44
C VAL A 199 -51.80 -8.49 -34.01
N GLY A 200 -52.77 -8.08 -33.19
CA GLY A 200 -54.19 -8.09 -33.50
C GLY A 200 -54.47 -7.63 -34.92
N LYS A 201 -55.12 -8.51 -35.68
CA LYS A 201 -55.81 -8.14 -36.92
C LYS A 201 -56.66 -6.90 -36.61
N PRO A 202 -56.45 -5.75 -37.28
CA PRO A 202 -57.30 -4.59 -37.01
C PRO A 202 -58.76 -4.99 -37.29
N PRO A 203 -59.72 -4.60 -36.44
CA PRO A 203 -61.12 -4.97 -36.63
C PRO A 203 -61.58 -4.49 -38.01
N SER A 204 -62.11 -5.41 -38.81
CA SER A 204 -62.76 -5.09 -40.08
C SER A 204 -64.06 -4.35 -39.75
N TYR A 205 -64.06 -3.03 -39.93
CA TYR A 205 -65.28 -2.25 -39.88
C TYR A 205 -66.14 -2.57 -41.10
N PRO A 206 -67.47 -2.79 -40.94
CA PRO A 206 -68.36 -2.94 -42.08
C PRO A 206 -68.41 -1.64 -42.87
N THR A 207 -68.13 -1.71 -44.16
CA THR A 207 -68.29 -0.61 -45.11
C THR A 207 -69.77 -0.20 -45.14
N VAL A 208 -70.07 0.98 -44.61
CA VAL A 208 -71.40 1.59 -44.77
C VAL A 208 -71.46 2.14 -46.19
N GLU A 209 -72.34 1.58 -47.02
CA GLU A 209 -72.62 2.12 -48.35
C GLU A 209 -73.18 3.55 -48.23
N PRO A 210 -72.71 4.52 -49.03
CA PRO A 210 -73.26 5.87 -49.00
C PRO A 210 -74.71 5.87 -49.52
N PRO A 211 -75.59 6.72 -48.94
CA PRO A 211 -76.97 6.80 -49.39
C PRO A 211 -77.05 7.31 -50.84
N PRO A 212 -78.05 6.86 -51.62
CA PRO A 212 -78.19 7.25 -53.01
C PRO A 212 -78.45 8.75 -53.12
N ASN A 213 -77.73 9.40 -54.04
CA ASN A 213 -77.91 10.81 -54.38
C ASN A 213 -79.37 11.06 -54.81
N VAL A 214 -80.06 11.92 -54.07
CA VAL A 214 -81.35 12.48 -54.49
C VAL A 214 -81.03 13.71 -55.34
N HIS A 215 -81.42 13.65 -56.61
CA HIS A 215 -81.40 14.78 -57.56
C HIS A 215 -82.43 15.84 -57.19
#